data_AF-A0A060R8K0-F1
#
_entry.id   AF-A0A060R8K0-F1
#
_cell.length_a   1.000
_cell.length_b   1.000
_cell.length_c   1.000
_cell.angle_alpha   90.00
_cell.angle_beta   90.00
_cell.angle_gamma   90.00
#
_symmetry.space_group_name_H-M   'P 1'
#
loop_
_entity.id
_entity.type
_entity.pdbx_description
1 polymer ?
#
loop_
_entity_poly.entity_id
_entity_poly.type
_entity_poly.pdbx_seq_one_letter_code
_entity_poly.pdbx_strand_id
1 'polypeptide(L)'
;MNSSYINSKVIPRGSDIEDFILKLEPSSFTQMGGNIGVTDLSEVIKKVLQGTSDSTVSILVSDLIFSPGKGKNAEEYLVNQQIGIKSRVSEHLSKFPQHSVIVYQLSSKFAGSFYDKNDTPYSYTGNRPYYILIVGHNDHLAKLTEKCPSAKFKGDGIVNTFAISVKNDGVNYAIQHGSGNFSLDKKSSSNSIIKAKKDTKGSGEKLLRFNVNVDFSNLLCDDAYLLDANKYELSDKDYQIEISKSKQKKQFTHILKLSSGIVKPTSLHIKLKSTLPSWIEEINDNDGIGINGTNSLKTYGIKYLLSGIYEAYTKDGEVYSELVVNINK
;
A
#
# COMPACT_ATOMS: atom_id res chain seq x y z
N MET A 1 12.27 6.12 -32.47
CA MET A 1 12.92 7.25 -31.77
C MET A 1 12.37 7.26 -30.35
N ASN A 2 13.25 7.17 -29.35
CA ASN A 2 12.85 7.24 -27.95
C ASN A 2 12.85 8.67 -27.47
N SER A 3 11.74 9.08 -26.89
CA SER A 3 11.58 10.39 -26.29
C SER A 3 11.62 10.22 -24.78
N SER A 4 12.70 10.65 -24.14
CA SER A 4 12.78 10.84 -22.69
C SER A 4 11.78 11.93 -22.32
N TYR A 5 10.65 11.57 -21.74
CA TYR A 5 9.59 12.54 -21.44
C TYR A 5 9.41 12.71 -19.94
N ILE A 6 10.22 13.59 -19.40
CA ILE A 6 9.97 14.27 -18.13
C ILE A 6 9.37 15.64 -18.52
N ASN A 7 8.27 16.07 -17.93
CA ASN A 7 7.78 17.43 -18.17
C ASN A 7 7.44 18.14 -16.88
N SER A 8 8.04 19.30 -16.66
CA SER A 8 7.74 20.14 -15.50
C SER A 8 6.42 20.91 -15.61
N LYS A 9 5.75 20.90 -16.77
CA LYS A 9 4.42 21.51 -17.00
C LYS A 9 3.34 20.46 -17.24
N VAL A 10 2.15 20.69 -16.68
CA VAL A 10 0.97 19.86 -16.94
C VAL A 10 0.48 20.17 -18.36
N ILE A 11 0.35 19.13 -19.18
CA ILE A 11 -0.28 19.24 -20.50
C ILE A 11 -1.62 18.49 -20.45
N PRO A 12 -2.77 19.20 -20.49
CA PRO A 12 -4.07 18.57 -20.46
C PRO A 12 -4.30 17.67 -21.70
N ARG A 13 -4.80 16.45 -21.48
CA ARG A 13 -5.18 15.51 -22.55
C ARG A 13 -6.70 15.46 -22.80
N GLY A 14 -7.48 16.33 -22.15
CA GLY A 14 -8.94 16.33 -22.25
C GLY A 14 -9.60 15.16 -21.51
N SER A 15 -10.89 14.96 -21.74
CA SER A 15 -11.71 13.93 -21.08
C SER A 15 -12.11 12.77 -22.00
N ASP A 16 -11.68 12.80 -23.27
CA ASP A 16 -12.01 11.76 -24.24
C ASP A 16 -11.05 10.57 -24.12
N ILE A 17 -11.60 9.38 -23.86
CA ILE A 17 -10.79 8.20 -23.56
C ILE A 17 -10.12 7.62 -24.80
N GLU A 18 -10.76 7.73 -25.97
CA GLU A 18 -10.21 7.24 -27.23
C GLU A 18 -9.04 8.12 -27.67
N ASP A 19 -9.24 9.44 -27.61
CA ASP A 19 -8.22 10.44 -27.86
C ASP A 19 -7.05 10.31 -26.88
N PHE A 20 -7.32 10.07 -25.60
CA PHE A 20 -6.29 9.78 -24.61
C PHE A 20 -5.45 8.58 -25.03
N ILE A 21 -6.08 7.43 -25.35
CA ILE A 21 -5.38 6.20 -25.75
C ILE A 21 -4.55 6.42 -27.02
N LEU A 22 -5.11 7.05 -28.05
CA LEU A 22 -4.42 7.33 -29.31
C LEU A 22 -3.21 8.27 -29.13
N LYS A 23 -3.21 9.05 -28.05
CA LYS A 23 -2.16 10.00 -27.70
C LYS A 23 -1.13 9.47 -26.71
N LEU A 24 -1.19 8.19 -26.32
CA LEU A 24 -0.19 7.52 -25.47
C LEU A 24 1.06 7.03 -26.23
N GLU A 25 1.38 7.62 -27.38
CA GLU A 25 2.54 7.25 -28.19
C GLU A 25 3.70 8.26 -28.06
N PRO A 26 4.98 7.84 -28.12
CA PRO A 26 6.14 8.73 -27.97
C PRO A 26 6.13 9.95 -28.90
N SER A 27 5.65 9.77 -30.13
CA SER A 27 5.53 10.84 -31.13
C SER A 27 4.54 11.94 -30.69
N SER A 28 3.40 11.54 -30.10
CA SER A 28 2.40 12.45 -29.53
C SER A 28 2.99 13.30 -28.41
N PHE A 29 3.75 12.68 -27.51
CA PHE A 29 4.40 13.41 -26.41
C PHE A 29 5.44 14.41 -26.91
N THR A 30 6.24 14.03 -27.91
CA THR A 30 7.28 14.89 -28.49
C THR A 30 6.70 16.16 -29.11
N GLN A 31 5.57 16.05 -29.80
CA GLN A 31 4.91 17.19 -30.46
C GLN A 31 4.42 18.27 -29.49
N MET A 32 4.18 17.93 -28.22
CA MET A 32 3.62 18.88 -27.25
C MET A 32 4.67 19.68 -26.47
N GLY A 33 5.97 19.44 -26.69
CA GLY A 33 7.05 20.16 -26.02
C GLY A 33 7.14 19.90 -24.51
N GLY A 34 7.69 20.83 -23.74
CA GLY A 34 7.90 20.71 -22.29
C GLY A 34 9.34 20.97 -21.84
N ASN A 35 9.60 20.91 -20.53
CA ASN A 35 10.97 20.92 -19.99
C ASN A 35 11.36 19.51 -19.52
N ILE A 36 12.27 18.90 -20.27
CA ILE A 36 12.77 17.52 -20.11
C ILE A 36 14.03 17.41 -19.25
N GLY A 37 14.53 18.52 -18.70
CA GLY A 37 15.85 18.56 -18.07
C GLY A 37 15.91 17.94 -16.67
N VAL A 38 14.90 18.16 -15.82
CA VAL A 38 14.89 17.69 -14.43
C VAL A 38 13.45 17.48 -13.94
N THR A 39 13.19 16.37 -13.23
CA THR A 39 11.94 16.16 -12.46
C THR A 39 12.21 16.41 -10.99
N ASP A 40 11.35 17.19 -10.34
CA ASP A 40 11.22 17.19 -8.89
C ASP A 40 10.01 16.32 -8.53
N LEU A 41 10.26 15.10 -8.02
CA LEU A 41 9.18 14.15 -7.73
C LEU A 41 8.28 14.63 -6.59
N SER A 42 8.81 15.37 -5.61
CA SER A 42 7.98 16.03 -4.58
C SER A 42 6.98 17.01 -5.19
N GLU A 43 7.38 17.80 -6.19
CA GLU A 43 6.45 18.68 -6.91
C GLU A 43 5.49 17.94 -7.85
N VAL A 44 5.90 16.80 -8.43
CA VAL A 44 4.97 15.93 -9.19
C VAL A 44 3.90 15.38 -8.26
N ILE A 45 4.28 14.82 -7.11
CA ILE A 45 3.33 14.30 -6.11
C ILE A 45 2.40 15.43 -5.65
N LYS A 46 2.91 16.62 -5.36
CA LYS A 46 2.07 17.79 -5.02
C LYS A 46 0.99 18.05 -6.07
N LYS A 47 1.32 18.03 -7.36
CA LYS A 47 0.35 18.24 -8.44
C LYS A 47 -0.71 17.14 -8.50
N VAL A 48 -0.31 15.88 -8.30
CA VAL A 48 -1.25 14.76 -8.20
C VAL A 48 -2.22 14.97 -7.04
N LEU A 49 -1.71 15.33 -5.85
CA LEU A 49 -2.52 15.60 -4.66
C LEU A 49 -3.47 16.79 -4.87
N GLN A 50 -3.00 17.89 -5.48
CA GLN A 50 -3.82 19.07 -5.80
C GLN A 50 -4.95 18.77 -6.79
N GLY A 51 -4.78 17.79 -7.67
CA GLY A 51 -5.83 17.31 -8.58
C GLY A 51 -6.79 16.29 -7.96
N THR A 52 -6.59 15.90 -6.70
CA THR A 52 -7.35 14.85 -6.02
C THR A 52 -8.32 15.44 -4.99
N SER A 53 -9.58 15.04 -5.05
CA SER A 53 -10.64 15.42 -4.10
C SER A 53 -11.44 14.17 -3.70
N ASP A 54 -12.41 14.30 -2.80
CA ASP A 54 -13.27 13.17 -2.42
C ASP A 54 -14.01 12.56 -3.62
N SER A 55 -14.27 13.35 -4.68
CA SER A 55 -14.94 12.91 -5.91
C SER A 55 -14.00 12.53 -7.05
N THR A 56 -12.67 12.61 -6.85
CA THR A 56 -11.68 12.43 -7.92
C THR A 56 -10.62 11.41 -7.50
N VAL A 57 -10.32 10.46 -8.40
CA VAL A 57 -9.15 9.58 -8.27
C VAL A 57 -8.09 10.07 -9.23
N SER A 58 -6.88 10.32 -8.72
CA SER A 58 -5.72 10.68 -9.55
C SER A 58 -4.78 9.49 -9.71
N ILE A 59 -4.26 9.31 -10.92
CA ILE A 59 -3.36 8.22 -11.27
C ILE A 59 -2.09 8.82 -11.89
N LEU A 60 -0.93 8.47 -11.33
CA LEU A 60 0.38 8.77 -11.84
C LEU A 60 1.03 7.48 -12.36
N VAL A 61 1.47 7.49 -13.62
CA VAL A 61 2.24 6.38 -14.21
C VAL A 61 3.63 6.91 -14.55
N SER A 62 4.67 6.31 -13.96
CA SER A 62 6.05 6.78 -14.12
C SER A 62 7.05 5.69 -13.72
N ASP A 63 8.29 5.77 -14.23
CA ASP A 63 9.41 4.97 -13.73
C ASP A 63 9.87 5.38 -12.32
N LEU A 64 9.42 6.56 -11.83
CA LEU A 64 9.72 7.16 -10.53
C LEU A 64 11.22 7.22 -10.20
N ILE A 65 12.06 7.33 -11.23
CA ILE A 65 13.51 7.47 -11.06
C ILE A 65 13.83 8.91 -10.63
N PHE A 66 14.59 9.06 -9.53
CA PHE A 66 15.13 10.35 -9.16
C PHE A 66 16.33 10.73 -10.05
N SER A 67 16.40 11.98 -10.50
CA SER A 67 17.62 12.54 -11.09
C SER A 67 17.97 13.87 -10.41
N PRO A 68 18.86 13.86 -9.39
CA PRO A 68 19.33 15.10 -8.77
C PRO A 68 20.03 16.01 -9.78
N GLY A 69 20.69 15.43 -10.78
CA GLY A 69 21.45 16.11 -11.81
C GLY A 69 22.89 16.45 -11.39
N LYS A 70 23.70 16.82 -12.38
CA LYS A 70 25.16 17.01 -12.21
C LYS A 70 25.52 17.99 -11.09
N GLY A 71 26.52 17.60 -10.29
CA GLY A 71 27.12 18.48 -9.27
C GLY A 71 26.30 18.65 -7.98
N LYS A 72 25.17 17.94 -7.84
CA LYS A 72 24.39 17.94 -6.60
C LYS A 72 24.78 16.79 -5.67
N ASN A 73 24.66 17.03 -4.36
CA ASN A 73 24.72 15.95 -3.39
C ASN A 73 23.47 15.08 -3.51
N ALA A 74 23.63 13.88 -4.06
CA ALA A 74 22.53 12.99 -4.36
C ALA A 74 21.84 12.44 -3.10
N GLU A 75 22.58 12.21 -2.03
CA GLU A 75 22.03 11.73 -0.75
C GLU A 75 21.18 12.80 -0.07
N GLU A 76 21.73 14.02 0.04
CA GLU A 76 20.99 15.17 0.58
C GLU A 76 19.74 15.47 -0.25
N TYR A 77 19.84 15.38 -1.58
CA TYR A 77 18.69 15.54 -2.46
C TYR A 77 17.58 14.51 -2.19
N LEU A 78 17.92 13.22 -2.05
CA LEU A 78 16.94 12.16 -1.77
C LEU A 78 16.26 12.36 -0.41
N VAL A 79 17.03 12.72 0.63
CA VAL A 79 16.48 13.04 1.96
C VAL A 79 15.53 14.24 1.88
N ASN A 80 15.93 15.31 1.19
CA ASN A 80 15.09 16.49 0.99
C ASN A 80 13.79 16.17 0.22
N GLN A 81 13.87 15.27 -0.77
CA GLN A 81 12.69 14.80 -1.51
C GLN A 81 11.75 13.99 -0.61
N GLN A 82 12.27 13.09 0.23
CA GLN A 82 11.46 12.32 1.20
C GLN A 82 10.73 13.26 2.17
N ILE A 83 11.44 14.24 2.76
CA ILE A 83 10.85 15.24 3.66
C ILE A 83 9.77 16.06 2.93
N GLY A 84 10.06 16.49 1.70
CA GLY A 84 9.12 17.21 0.85
C GLY A 84 7.83 16.41 0.61
N ILE A 85 7.98 15.16 0.15
CA ILE A 85 6.86 14.25 -0.12
C ILE A 85 6.02 14.03 1.14
N LYS A 86 6.67 13.70 2.27
CA LYS A 86 6.00 13.54 3.57
C LYS A 86 5.18 14.77 3.94
N SER A 87 5.76 15.96 3.81
CA SER A 87 5.09 17.22 4.12
C SER A 87 3.85 17.44 3.24
N ARG A 88 3.95 17.19 1.93
CA ARG A 88 2.82 17.37 1.00
C ARG A 88 1.71 16.35 1.20
N VAL A 89 2.05 15.08 1.45
CA VAL A 89 1.05 14.06 1.76
C VAL A 89 0.39 14.36 3.10
N SER A 90 1.14 14.81 4.11
CA SER A 90 0.58 15.21 5.41
C SER A 90 -0.37 16.41 5.30
N GLU A 91 -0.02 17.41 4.49
CA GLU A 91 -0.88 18.56 4.21
C GLU A 91 -2.15 18.16 3.45
N HIS A 92 -2.06 17.18 2.55
CA HIS A 92 -3.22 16.63 1.86
C HIS A 92 -4.16 15.89 2.81
N LEU A 93 -3.60 15.03 3.66
CA LEU A 93 -4.38 14.23 4.63
C LEU A 93 -5.05 15.08 5.71
N SER A 94 -4.51 16.26 6.05
CA SER A 94 -5.19 17.18 6.97
C SER A 94 -6.48 17.76 6.37
N LYS A 95 -6.58 17.84 5.05
CA LYS A 95 -7.76 18.29 4.31
C LYS A 95 -8.67 17.12 3.91
N PHE A 96 -8.08 15.97 3.61
CA PHE A 96 -8.77 14.78 3.12
C PHE A 96 -8.35 13.54 3.93
N PRO A 97 -8.86 13.38 5.16
CA PRO A 97 -8.42 12.32 6.08
C PRO A 97 -8.83 10.91 5.61
N GLN A 98 -9.78 10.79 4.68
CA GLN A 98 -10.22 9.50 4.12
C GLN A 98 -9.56 9.18 2.77
N HIS A 99 -8.47 9.87 2.42
CA HIS A 99 -7.70 9.54 1.23
C HIS A 99 -6.63 8.47 1.55
N SER A 100 -6.36 7.63 0.56
CA SER A 100 -5.35 6.59 0.59
C SER A 100 -4.47 6.63 -0.65
N VAL A 101 -3.36 5.89 -0.59
CA VAL A 101 -2.46 5.66 -1.72
C VAL A 101 -2.36 4.17 -2.01
N ILE A 102 -2.39 3.81 -3.30
CA ILE A 102 -2.01 2.49 -3.80
C ILE A 102 -0.87 2.67 -4.81
N VAL A 103 0.16 1.86 -4.69
CA VAL A 103 1.29 1.79 -5.62
C VAL A 103 1.39 0.37 -6.15
N TYR A 104 1.29 0.23 -7.46
CA TYR A 104 1.59 -1.02 -8.16
C TYR A 104 2.95 -0.91 -8.82
N GLN A 105 3.80 -1.91 -8.61
CA GLN A 105 4.99 -2.13 -9.41
C GLN A 105 4.66 -3.07 -10.57
N LEU A 106 5.03 -2.66 -11.78
CA LEU A 106 4.90 -3.45 -13.00
C LEU A 106 6.22 -3.49 -13.76
N SER A 107 6.31 -4.37 -14.75
CA SER A 107 7.46 -4.54 -15.64
C SER A 107 7.06 -4.21 -17.07
N SER A 108 7.89 -3.42 -17.77
CA SER A 108 7.70 -3.13 -19.19
C SER A 108 9.01 -3.29 -19.96
N LYS A 109 8.90 -3.59 -21.25
CA LYS A 109 10.04 -3.58 -22.18
C LYS A 109 10.49 -2.14 -22.40
N PHE A 110 11.76 -1.89 -22.17
CA PHE A 110 12.43 -0.63 -22.43
C PHE A 110 13.50 -0.83 -23.51
N ALA A 111 13.59 0.11 -24.44
CA ALA A 111 14.63 0.12 -25.48
C ALA A 111 15.00 1.57 -25.78
N GLY A 112 15.97 2.14 -25.06
CA GLY A 112 16.25 3.58 -25.10
C GLY A 112 17.46 4.06 -24.31
N SER A 113 17.53 5.38 -24.13
CA SER A 113 18.52 6.04 -23.27
C SER A 113 18.06 6.05 -21.81
N PHE A 114 18.76 5.31 -20.96
CA PHE A 114 18.66 5.39 -19.51
C PHE A 114 19.59 6.48 -18.98
N TYR A 115 19.11 7.35 -18.09
CA TYR A 115 19.92 8.40 -17.47
C TYR A 115 20.14 8.04 -16.00
N ASP A 116 21.41 8.07 -15.59
CA ASP A 116 21.79 7.87 -14.20
C ASP A 116 21.62 9.17 -13.38
N LYS A 117 21.94 9.13 -12.08
CA LYS A 117 21.78 10.29 -11.18
C LYS A 117 22.60 11.53 -11.57
N ASN A 118 23.62 11.35 -12.42
CA ASN A 118 24.50 12.40 -12.92
C ASN A 118 24.13 12.86 -14.34
N ASP A 119 22.93 12.52 -14.83
CA ASP A 119 22.48 12.76 -16.19
C ASP A 119 23.40 12.14 -17.27
N THR A 120 24.11 11.05 -16.93
CA THR A 120 24.92 10.29 -17.89
C THR A 120 24.01 9.33 -18.65
N PRO A 121 23.97 9.37 -20.00
CA PRO A 121 23.12 8.48 -20.79
C PRO A 121 23.79 7.11 -21.04
N TYR A 122 22.99 6.06 -20.96
CA TYR A 122 23.33 4.68 -21.28
C TYR A 122 22.30 4.08 -22.23
N SER A 123 22.75 3.48 -23.33
CA SER A 123 21.85 2.71 -24.20
C SER A 123 21.48 1.40 -23.51
N TYR A 124 20.19 1.14 -23.34
CA TYR A 124 19.70 -0.09 -22.70
C TYR A 124 18.50 -0.65 -23.43
N THR A 125 18.48 -1.97 -23.59
CA THR A 125 17.33 -2.74 -24.08
C THR A 125 17.09 -3.90 -23.12
N GLY A 126 15.89 -3.97 -22.55
CA GLY A 126 15.51 -4.99 -21.58
C GLY A 126 14.30 -4.56 -20.76
N ASN A 127 13.91 -5.36 -19.78
CA ASN A 127 12.79 -4.99 -18.91
C ASN A 127 13.23 -3.94 -17.87
N ARG A 128 12.31 -3.03 -17.53
CA ARG A 128 12.46 -2.04 -16.46
C ARG A 128 11.19 -2.00 -15.61
N PRO A 129 11.30 -1.74 -14.30
CA PRO A 129 10.15 -1.46 -13.48
C PRO A 129 9.54 -0.11 -13.85
N TYR A 130 8.22 -0.02 -13.76
CA TYR A 130 7.47 1.24 -13.71
C TYR A 130 6.34 1.10 -12.70
N TYR A 131 5.79 2.22 -12.28
CA TYR A 131 4.84 2.27 -11.17
C TYR A 131 3.56 2.99 -11.58
N ILE A 132 2.46 2.50 -11.03
CA ILE A 132 1.17 3.18 -11.05
C ILE A 132 0.86 3.58 -9.61
N LEU A 133 0.92 4.88 -9.33
CA LEU A 133 0.54 5.47 -8.05
C LEU A 133 -0.86 6.05 -8.18
N ILE A 134 -1.76 5.62 -7.30
CA ILE A 134 -3.18 5.95 -7.31
C ILE A 134 -3.50 6.64 -5.99
N VAL A 135 -4.13 7.82 -6.05
CA VAL A 135 -4.57 8.58 -4.87
C VAL A 135 -6.05 8.88 -4.97
N GLY A 136 -6.78 8.72 -3.87
CA GLY A 136 -8.19 9.08 -3.80
C GLY A 136 -8.84 8.60 -2.51
N HIS A 137 -10.14 8.88 -2.38
CA HIS A 137 -10.95 8.42 -1.25
C HIS A 137 -10.97 6.89 -1.14
N ASN A 138 -10.89 6.38 0.09
CA ASN A 138 -10.79 4.94 0.41
C ASN A 138 -11.84 4.12 -0.34
N ASP A 139 -13.11 4.52 -0.27
CA ASP A 139 -14.22 3.81 -0.93
C ASP A 139 -14.07 3.79 -2.46
N HIS A 140 -13.54 4.85 -3.05
CA HIS A 140 -13.30 4.92 -4.49
C HIS A 140 -12.15 4.00 -4.90
N LEU A 141 -11.09 3.94 -4.10
CA LEU A 141 -9.98 3.03 -4.36
C LEU A 141 -10.40 1.57 -4.16
N ALA A 142 -11.19 1.25 -3.12
CA ALA A 142 -11.72 -0.08 -2.89
C ALA A 142 -12.61 -0.56 -4.05
N LYS A 143 -13.49 0.32 -4.54
CA LYS A 143 -14.32 0.06 -5.72
C LYS A 143 -13.49 -0.09 -7.00
N LEU A 144 -12.41 0.69 -7.14
CA LEU A 144 -11.51 0.61 -8.29
C LEU A 144 -10.79 -0.74 -8.32
N THR A 145 -10.23 -1.19 -7.21
CA THR A 145 -9.49 -2.47 -7.12
C THR A 145 -10.41 -3.67 -7.22
N GLU A 146 -11.65 -3.59 -6.73
CA GLU A 146 -12.68 -4.61 -6.95
C GLU A 146 -13.04 -4.74 -8.44
N LYS A 147 -13.24 -3.61 -9.13
CA LYS A 147 -13.62 -3.60 -10.55
C LYS A 147 -12.45 -3.90 -11.49
N CYS A 148 -11.24 -3.56 -11.08
CA CYS A 148 -10.00 -3.78 -11.80
C CYS A 148 -9.01 -4.60 -10.95
N PRO A 149 -9.31 -5.89 -10.69
CA PRO A 149 -8.41 -6.74 -9.92
C PRO A 149 -7.12 -6.97 -10.70
N SER A 150 -6.06 -7.38 -9.99
CA SER A 150 -4.72 -7.64 -10.58
C SER A 150 -4.76 -8.53 -11.82
N ALA A 151 -5.66 -9.53 -11.85
CA ALA A 151 -5.86 -10.43 -12.99
C ALA A 151 -6.32 -9.74 -14.29
N LYS A 152 -6.78 -8.49 -14.24
CA LYS A 152 -7.15 -7.69 -15.44
C LYS A 152 -5.97 -6.92 -16.04
N PHE A 153 -4.83 -6.86 -15.36
CA PHE A 153 -3.64 -6.23 -15.91
C PHE A 153 -3.04 -7.14 -16.99
N LYS A 154 -2.79 -6.56 -18.16
CA LYS A 154 -2.12 -7.25 -19.28
C LYS A 154 -0.60 -7.28 -19.07
N GLY A 155 0.09 -8.12 -19.83
CA GLY A 155 1.54 -8.31 -19.72
C GLY A 155 1.90 -9.18 -18.52
N ASP A 156 2.99 -8.86 -17.85
CA ASP A 156 3.49 -9.61 -16.68
C ASP A 156 2.64 -9.37 -15.42
N GLY A 157 1.64 -8.48 -15.49
CA GLY A 157 0.75 -8.15 -14.37
C GLY A 157 1.41 -7.27 -13.31
N ILE A 158 0.77 -7.18 -12.16
CA ILE A 158 1.29 -6.48 -10.98
C ILE A 158 2.30 -7.39 -10.29
N VAL A 159 3.54 -6.92 -10.13
CA VAL A 159 4.63 -7.65 -9.46
C VAL A 159 4.54 -7.48 -7.95
N ASN A 160 4.40 -6.24 -7.50
CA ASN A 160 4.28 -5.88 -6.09
C ASN A 160 3.21 -4.82 -5.88
N THR A 161 2.58 -4.85 -4.70
CA THR A 161 1.62 -3.85 -4.26
C THR A 161 2.08 -3.22 -2.95
N PHE A 162 1.91 -1.91 -2.83
CA PHE A 162 1.95 -1.18 -1.57
C PHE A 162 0.69 -0.31 -1.51
N ALA A 163 -0.19 -0.58 -0.54
CA ALA A 163 -1.31 0.29 -0.23
C ALA A 163 -1.07 0.89 1.15
N ILE A 164 -1.54 2.11 1.40
CA ILE A 164 -1.48 2.75 2.72
C ILE A 164 -2.69 3.69 2.90
N SER A 165 -3.25 3.66 4.10
CA SER A 165 -4.37 4.50 4.55
C SER A 165 -4.08 5.02 5.94
N VAL A 166 -4.85 6.02 6.39
CA VAL A 166 -4.87 6.36 7.82
C VAL A 166 -5.46 5.19 8.63
N LYS A 167 -5.14 5.12 9.93
CA LYS A 167 -5.71 4.12 10.84
C LYS A 167 -7.25 4.18 10.77
N ASN A 168 -7.87 3.02 10.54
CA ASN A 168 -9.31 2.85 10.52
C ASN A 168 -9.75 1.96 11.69
N ASP A 169 -10.19 2.60 12.78
CA ASP A 169 -10.75 1.92 13.94
C ASP A 169 -12.23 1.52 13.75
N GLY A 170 -12.84 1.89 12.62
CA GLY A 170 -14.22 1.56 12.24
C GLY A 170 -14.38 0.25 11.48
N VAL A 171 -13.37 -0.62 11.48
CA VAL A 171 -13.46 -1.94 10.85
C VAL A 171 -14.54 -2.77 11.54
N ASN A 172 -15.47 -3.31 10.76
CA ASN A 172 -16.55 -4.13 11.29
C ASN A 172 -16.04 -5.53 11.68
N TYR A 173 -16.32 -5.97 12.90
CA TYR A 173 -15.97 -7.30 13.37
C TYR A 173 -17.00 -7.85 14.37
N ALA A 174 -17.06 -9.18 14.45
CA ALA A 174 -17.89 -9.88 15.43
C ALA A 174 -17.28 -11.22 15.83
N ILE A 175 -17.41 -11.57 17.11
CA ILE A 175 -17.03 -12.91 17.60
C ILE A 175 -17.97 -13.97 17.01
N GLN A 176 -17.39 -15.01 16.41
CA GLN A 176 -18.14 -16.09 15.80
C GLN A 176 -18.73 -17.02 16.87
N HIS A 177 -20.05 -17.14 16.90
CA HIS A 177 -20.74 -18.05 17.81
C HIS A 177 -20.34 -19.53 17.59
N GLY A 178 -20.13 -20.26 18.69
CA GLY A 178 -19.81 -21.69 18.66
C GLY A 178 -18.36 -22.03 18.25
N SER A 179 -17.49 -21.03 18.12
CA SER A 179 -16.06 -21.23 17.79
C SER A 179 -15.20 -21.74 18.97
N GLY A 180 -15.79 -21.89 20.14
CA GLY A 180 -15.15 -22.45 21.32
C GLY A 180 -16.09 -22.48 22.54
N ASN A 181 -15.52 -22.78 23.71
CA ASN A 181 -16.28 -22.93 24.95
C ASN A 181 -16.41 -21.60 25.73
N PHE A 182 -17.35 -20.76 25.32
CA PHE A 182 -17.66 -19.48 25.95
C PHE A 182 -19.14 -19.11 25.73
N SER A 183 -19.59 -18.02 26.36
CA SER A 183 -20.85 -17.34 26.03
C SER A 183 -20.55 -15.91 25.57
N LEU A 184 -21.39 -15.35 24.70
CA LEU A 184 -21.29 -13.93 24.35
C LEU A 184 -21.91 -13.08 25.46
N ASP A 185 -21.32 -11.91 25.74
CA ASP A 185 -21.99 -10.92 26.59
C ASP A 185 -23.20 -10.35 25.84
N LYS A 186 -24.39 -10.42 26.44
CA LYS A 186 -25.61 -9.86 25.85
C LYS A 186 -25.53 -8.35 25.63
N LYS A 187 -24.74 -7.63 26.43
CA LYS A 187 -24.58 -6.17 26.32
C LYS A 187 -23.56 -5.76 25.26
N SER A 188 -22.64 -6.66 24.90
CA SER A 188 -21.50 -6.37 24.01
C SER A 188 -21.13 -7.59 23.15
N SER A 189 -22.15 -8.20 22.53
CA SER A 189 -22.04 -9.52 21.88
C SER A 189 -21.11 -9.58 20.68
N SER A 190 -20.77 -8.43 20.07
CA SER A 190 -19.82 -8.36 18.96
C SER A 190 -18.37 -8.51 19.41
N ASN A 191 -18.02 -8.12 20.63
CA ASN A 191 -16.63 -7.99 21.05
C ASN A 191 -16.31 -8.48 22.47
N SER A 192 -17.27 -9.12 23.17
CA SER A 192 -17.02 -9.64 24.51
C SER A 192 -17.48 -11.09 24.68
N ILE A 193 -16.58 -11.92 25.22
CA ILE A 193 -16.88 -13.27 25.70
C ILE A 193 -16.87 -13.32 27.23
N ILE A 194 -17.77 -14.14 27.78
CA ILE A 194 -17.90 -14.44 29.20
C ILE A 194 -17.86 -15.96 29.40
N LYS A 195 -17.55 -16.41 30.62
CA LYS A 195 -17.50 -17.84 30.95
C LYS A 195 -16.52 -18.61 30.06
N ALA A 196 -15.46 -17.94 29.62
CA ALA A 196 -14.46 -18.52 28.72
C ALA A 196 -13.76 -19.71 29.41
N LYS A 197 -13.63 -20.83 28.68
CA LYS A 197 -13.00 -22.05 29.17
C LYS A 197 -12.16 -22.68 28.06
N LYS A 198 -11.18 -23.48 28.48
CA LYS A 198 -10.46 -24.38 27.57
C LYS A 198 -11.42 -25.42 27.00
N ASP A 199 -11.16 -25.83 25.77
CA ASP A 199 -11.83 -26.96 25.16
C ASP A 199 -11.56 -28.23 25.97
N THR A 200 -12.62 -29.02 26.16
CA THR A 200 -12.59 -30.27 26.94
C THR A 200 -12.78 -31.51 26.08
N LYS A 201 -13.03 -31.36 24.78
CA LYS A 201 -13.32 -32.46 23.84
C LYS A 201 -12.10 -32.72 22.94
N GLY A 202 -11.75 -34.00 22.77
CA GLY A 202 -10.65 -34.48 21.93
C GLY A 202 -9.35 -34.80 22.68
N SER A 203 -8.42 -35.49 22.01
CA SER A 203 -7.09 -35.85 22.53
C SER A 203 -6.03 -34.76 22.37
N GLY A 204 -6.37 -33.65 21.71
CA GLY A 204 -5.47 -32.53 21.47
C GLY A 204 -5.25 -31.63 22.69
N GLU A 205 -4.41 -30.61 22.50
CA GLU A 205 -4.12 -29.62 23.53
C GLU A 205 -5.37 -28.84 23.95
N LYS A 206 -5.57 -28.76 25.28
CA LYS A 206 -6.69 -28.05 25.91
C LYS A 206 -6.40 -26.54 25.90
N LEU A 207 -6.88 -25.86 24.86
CA LEU A 207 -6.74 -24.42 24.67
C LEU A 207 -8.10 -23.74 24.78
N LEU A 208 -8.13 -22.47 25.20
CA LEU A 208 -9.24 -21.57 24.87
C LEU A 208 -9.13 -21.25 23.38
N ARG A 209 -10.25 -21.33 22.67
CA ARG A 209 -10.34 -20.98 21.25
C ARG A 209 -11.55 -20.09 21.01
N PHE A 210 -11.41 -19.11 20.13
CA PHE A 210 -12.52 -18.36 19.59
C PHE A 210 -12.12 -17.74 18.25
N ASN A 211 -13.10 -17.50 17.39
CA ASN A 211 -12.90 -16.83 16.12
C ASN A 211 -13.51 -15.44 16.15
N VAL A 212 -12.87 -14.49 15.48
CA VAL A 212 -13.38 -13.15 15.21
C VAL A 212 -13.54 -13.02 13.70
N ASN A 213 -14.76 -12.83 13.23
CA ASN A 213 -15.03 -12.49 11.85
C ASN A 213 -14.77 -11.00 11.64
N VAL A 214 -14.09 -10.63 10.56
CA VAL A 214 -13.69 -9.23 10.30
C VAL A 214 -13.89 -8.86 8.85
N ASP A 215 -14.27 -7.61 8.61
CA ASP A 215 -14.38 -7.03 7.29
C ASP A 215 -13.23 -6.05 6.97
N PHE A 216 -12.20 -6.56 6.31
CA PHE A 216 -11.07 -5.78 5.80
C PHE A 216 -11.29 -5.16 4.41
N SER A 217 -12.51 -5.14 3.84
CA SER A 217 -12.75 -4.60 2.49
C SER A 217 -12.24 -3.16 2.30
N ASN A 218 -12.24 -2.37 3.37
CA ASN A 218 -11.88 -0.95 3.33
C ASN A 218 -10.40 -0.66 3.64
N LEU A 219 -9.56 -1.69 3.85
CA LEU A 219 -8.15 -1.50 4.21
C LEU A 219 -7.19 -1.49 3.00
N LEU A 220 -7.70 -1.71 1.78
CA LEU A 220 -6.95 -1.71 0.51
C LEU A 220 -5.75 -2.67 0.42
N CYS A 221 -5.46 -3.42 1.49
CA CYS A 221 -4.45 -4.45 1.55
C CYS A 221 -4.88 -5.68 0.75
N ASP A 222 -3.92 -6.35 0.12
CA ASP A 222 -4.20 -7.61 -0.56
C ASP A 222 -4.30 -8.79 0.42
N ASP A 223 -4.78 -9.93 -0.08
CA ASP A 223 -4.93 -11.13 0.72
C ASP A 223 -3.60 -11.69 1.23
N ALA A 224 -2.51 -11.50 0.48
CA ALA A 224 -1.21 -11.98 0.90
C ALA A 224 -0.77 -11.26 2.18
N TYR A 225 -1.05 -9.97 2.30
CA TYR A 225 -0.81 -9.19 3.51
C TYR A 225 -1.77 -9.55 4.64
N LEU A 226 -3.08 -9.61 4.35
CA LEU A 226 -4.12 -9.84 5.37
C LEU A 226 -4.11 -11.25 5.96
N LEU A 227 -3.56 -12.24 5.24
CA LEU A 227 -3.47 -13.62 5.72
C LEU A 227 -2.17 -13.91 6.51
N ASP A 228 -1.19 -13.02 6.49
CA ASP A 228 0.09 -13.20 7.18
C ASP A 228 -0.02 -12.81 8.66
N ALA A 229 0.02 -13.82 9.55
CA ALA A 229 -0.03 -13.63 11.00
C ALA A 229 1.08 -12.70 11.53
N ASN A 230 2.23 -12.60 10.85
CA ASN A 230 3.32 -11.71 11.26
C ASN A 230 2.98 -10.22 11.06
N LYS A 231 1.91 -9.90 10.32
CA LYS A 231 1.38 -8.53 10.18
C LYS A 231 0.50 -8.13 11.35
N TYR A 232 0.14 -9.05 12.24
CA TYR A 232 -0.66 -8.78 13.41
C TYR A 232 0.20 -8.67 14.68
N GLU A 233 -0.22 -7.81 15.60
CA GLU A 233 0.33 -7.69 16.94
C GLU A 233 -0.79 -7.88 17.97
N LEU A 234 -0.54 -8.74 18.96
CA LEU A 234 -1.46 -9.00 20.06
C LEU A 234 -0.93 -8.35 21.34
N SER A 235 -1.79 -7.66 22.09
CA SER A 235 -1.40 -7.06 23.39
C SER A 235 -1.07 -8.11 24.46
N ASP A 236 -1.53 -9.35 24.30
CA ASP A 236 -1.28 -10.45 25.22
C ASP A 236 -0.57 -11.60 24.51
N LYS A 237 0.69 -11.84 24.90
CA LYS A 237 1.59 -12.84 24.30
C LYS A 237 1.17 -14.29 24.60
N ASP A 238 0.22 -14.49 25.51
CA ASP A 238 -0.36 -15.81 25.77
C ASP A 238 -1.28 -16.28 24.65
N TYR A 239 -1.67 -15.37 23.73
CA TYR A 239 -2.50 -15.69 22.58
C TYR A 239 -1.66 -15.89 21.31
N GLN A 240 -2.16 -16.78 20.47
CA GLN A 240 -1.71 -16.99 19.10
C GLN A 240 -2.84 -16.63 18.13
N ILE A 241 -2.49 -16.26 16.92
CA ILE A 241 -3.42 -15.89 15.86
C ILE A 241 -3.11 -16.62 14.56
N GLU A 242 -4.16 -17.14 13.94
CA GLU A 242 -4.15 -17.57 12.54
C GLU A 242 -5.24 -16.81 11.78
N ILE A 243 -5.01 -16.53 10.50
CA ILE A 243 -5.97 -15.80 9.69
C ILE A 243 -6.38 -16.66 8.50
N SER A 244 -7.67 -16.62 8.17
CA SER A 244 -8.23 -17.33 7.02
C SER A 244 -9.29 -16.51 6.33
N LYS A 245 -9.51 -16.80 5.04
CA LYS A 245 -10.62 -16.24 4.27
C LYS A 245 -11.97 -16.65 4.86
N SER A 246 -12.88 -15.68 4.98
CA SER A 246 -14.27 -15.96 5.32
C SER A 246 -14.99 -16.67 4.16
N LYS A 247 -15.80 -17.67 4.49
CA LYS A 247 -16.71 -18.31 3.52
C LYS A 247 -17.99 -17.48 3.32
N GLN A 248 -18.30 -16.55 4.23
CA GLN A 248 -19.49 -15.70 4.21
C GLN A 248 -19.14 -14.31 3.64
N LYS A 249 -18.84 -14.27 2.34
CA LYS A 249 -18.30 -13.06 1.65
C LYS A 249 -19.18 -11.80 1.74
N LYS A 250 -20.45 -11.90 2.13
CA LYS A 250 -21.39 -10.77 2.16
C LYS A 250 -21.28 -9.87 3.39
N GLN A 251 -20.64 -10.33 4.47
CA GLN A 251 -20.58 -9.57 5.73
C GLN A 251 -19.17 -9.44 6.30
N PHE A 252 -18.34 -10.47 6.11
CA PHE A 252 -16.97 -10.50 6.61
C PHE A 252 -16.05 -11.09 5.55
N THR A 253 -14.86 -10.55 5.42
CA THR A 253 -13.86 -11.00 4.43
C THR A 253 -12.88 -12.00 5.02
N HIS A 254 -12.60 -11.92 6.32
CA HIS A 254 -11.60 -12.73 7.01
C HIS A 254 -12.11 -13.27 8.35
N ILE A 255 -11.42 -14.30 8.85
CA ILE A 255 -11.62 -14.91 10.16
C ILE A 255 -10.28 -14.96 10.86
N LEU A 256 -10.16 -14.25 11.97
CA LEU A 256 -9.05 -14.34 12.92
C LEU A 256 -9.36 -15.46 13.90
N LYS A 257 -8.54 -16.50 13.95
CA LYS A 257 -8.67 -17.62 14.89
C LYS A 257 -7.68 -17.39 16.02
N LEU A 258 -8.20 -17.23 17.24
CA LEU A 258 -7.39 -16.96 18.42
C LEU A 258 -7.37 -18.20 19.30
N SER A 259 -6.20 -18.49 19.87
CA SER A 259 -6.05 -19.56 20.84
C SER A 259 -5.09 -19.19 21.96
N SER A 260 -5.36 -19.67 23.18
CA SER A 260 -4.46 -19.51 24.32
C SER A 260 -4.47 -20.72 25.25
N GLY A 261 -3.28 -21.03 25.79
CA GLY A 261 -3.10 -21.98 26.88
C GLY A 261 -3.50 -21.42 28.25
N ILE A 262 -3.84 -20.14 28.35
CA ILE A 262 -4.19 -19.46 29.61
C ILE A 262 -5.58 -18.83 29.49
N VAL A 263 -6.38 -18.98 30.53
CA VAL A 263 -7.73 -18.37 30.60
C VAL A 263 -7.75 -17.39 31.74
N LYS A 264 -7.64 -16.10 31.40
CA LYS A 264 -7.63 -14.98 32.33
C LYS A 264 -8.49 -13.84 31.78
N PRO A 265 -9.14 -13.04 32.64
CA PRO A 265 -9.80 -11.82 32.19
C PRO A 265 -8.80 -10.88 31.52
N THR A 266 -9.07 -10.40 30.32
CA THR A 266 -8.16 -9.55 29.52
C THR A 266 -8.91 -8.77 28.45
N SER A 267 -8.50 -7.53 28.19
CA SER A 267 -8.84 -6.80 26.96
C SER A 267 -7.76 -7.13 25.93
N LEU A 268 -8.08 -7.99 24.97
CA LEU A 268 -7.15 -8.40 23.91
C LEU A 268 -7.24 -7.39 22.75
N HIS A 269 -6.18 -6.63 22.55
CA HIS A 269 -6.02 -5.74 21.41
C HIS A 269 -5.33 -6.49 20.28
N ILE A 270 -5.97 -6.52 19.11
CA ILE A 270 -5.47 -7.16 17.89
C ILE A 270 -5.21 -6.05 16.88
N LYS A 271 -3.94 -5.69 16.69
CA LYS A 271 -3.53 -4.63 15.77
C LYS A 271 -3.06 -5.24 14.46
N LEU A 272 -3.61 -4.78 13.34
CA LEU A 272 -3.04 -5.03 12.03
C LEU A 272 -2.02 -3.91 11.75
N LYS A 273 -0.73 -4.25 11.76
CA LYS A 273 0.35 -3.29 11.56
C LYS A 273 0.28 -2.72 10.15
N SER A 274 0.61 -1.44 9.99
CA SER A 274 0.99 -0.88 8.69
C SER A 274 2.51 -0.88 8.62
N THR A 275 3.05 -1.50 7.58
CA THR A 275 4.51 -1.65 7.42
C THR A 275 4.89 -1.31 6.00
N LEU A 276 6.00 -0.58 5.83
CA LEU A 276 6.62 -0.44 4.52
C LEU A 276 7.08 -1.83 4.04
N PRO A 277 6.59 -2.33 2.87
CA PRO A 277 6.97 -3.66 2.39
C PRO A 277 8.48 -3.81 2.12
N SER A 278 9.05 -4.97 2.43
CA SER A 278 10.50 -5.24 2.25
C SER A 278 10.95 -5.17 0.79
N TRP A 279 10.06 -5.49 -0.15
CA TRP A 279 10.35 -5.42 -1.59
C TRP A 279 10.81 -4.03 -2.02
N ILE A 280 10.40 -2.96 -1.31
CA ILE A 280 10.79 -1.58 -1.61
C ILE A 280 12.31 -1.39 -1.45
N GLU A 281 12.92 -2.01 -0.44
CA GLU A 281 14.38 -1.98 -0.28
C GLU A 281 15.07 -2.84 -1.35
N GLU A 282 14.48 -3.98 -1.71
CA GLU A 282 15.05 -4.90 -2.72
C GLU A 282 15.13 -4.25 -4.10
N ILE A 283 14.10 -3.50 -4.49
CA ILE A 283 13.99 -2.83 -5.79
C ILE A 283 14.67 -1.45 -5.81
N ASN A 284 15.12 -0.94 -4.67
CA ASN A 284 15.80 0.35 -4.62
C ASN A 284 17.23 0.21 -5.15
N ASP A 285 17.58 1.06 -6.11
CA ASP A 285 18.97 1.31 -6.46
C ASP A 285 19.52 2.37 -5.49
N ASN A 286 20.58 2.02 -4.74
CA ASN A 286 21.23 2.95 -3.80
C ASN A 286 22.31 3.78 -4.50
N ASP A 287 22.88 3.28 -5.58
CA ASP A 287 24.02 3.90 -6.25
C ASP A 287 23.54 4.89 -7.31
N GLY A 288 22.54 4.48 -8.10
CA GLY A 288 21.98 5.30 -9.18
C GLY A 288 22.99 5.63 -10.26
N ILE A 289 23.96 4.72 -10.50
CA ILE A 289 25.03 4.88 -11.47
C ILE A 289 24.94 3.77 -12.51
N GLY A 290 24.88 4.17 -13.77
CA GLY A 290 24.81 3.24 -14.90
C GLY A 290 23.61 2.30 -14.88
N ILE A 291 23.59 1.41 -15.87
CA ILE A 291 22.61 0.34 -15.96
C ILE A 291 23.28 -0.93 -16.46
N ASN A 292 23.08 -2.02 -15.74
CA ASN A 292 23.62 -3.34 -16.06
C ASN A 292 22.68 -4.42 -15.51
N GLY A 293 23.06 -5.70 -15.63
CA GLY A 293 22.23 -6.82 -15.18
C GLY A 293 21.76 -6.74 -13.72
N THR A 294 22.57 -6.19 -12.80
CA THR A 294 22.29 -6.21 -11.35
C THR A 294 21.36 -5.10 -10.87
N ASN A 295 21.29 -3.96 -11.57
CA ASN A 295 20.38 -2.85 -11.27
C ASN A 295 19.31 -2.62 -12.36
N SER A 296 19.27 -3.48 -13.39
CA SER A 296 18.29 -3.43 -14.48
C SER A 296 16.84 -3.42 -13.98
N LEU A 297 16.52 -4.17 -12.93
CA LEU A 297 15.18 -4.26 -12.34
C LEU A 297 14.96 -3.34 -11.14
N LYS A 298 15.89 -2.39 -10.90
CA LYS A 298 15.86 -1.47 -9.77
C LYS A 298 15.55 -0.03 -10.18
N THR A 299 14.99 0.73 -9.24
CA THR A 299 14.66 2.15 -9.39
C THR A 299 15.44 2.97 -8.38
N TYR A 300 16.21 3.95 -8.87
CA TYR A 300 17.01 4.81 -8.01
C TYR A 300 16.12 5.75 -7.20
N GLY A 301 16.25 5.66 -5.87
CA GLY A 301 15.58 6.52 -4.91
C GLY A 301 14.12 6.16 -4.58
N ILE A 302 13.58 5.06 -5.13
CA ILE A 302 12.17 4.66 -4.92
C ILE A 302 11.81 4.50 -3.44
N LYS A 303 12.76 4.03 -2.61
CA LYS A 303 12.54 3.90 -1.17
C LYS A 303 12.26 5.25 -0.51
N TYR A 304 12.93 6.32 -0.93
CA TYR A 304 12.74 7.65 -0.36
C TYR A 304 11.35 8.21 -0.70
N LEU A 305 10.85 7.93 -1.91
CA LEU A 305 9.49 8.32 -2.30
C LEU A 305 8.44 7.57 -1.47
N LEU A 306 8.54 6.24 -1.38
CA LEU A 306 7.54 5.42 -0.69
C LEU A 306 7.63 5.56 0.84
N SER A 307 8.82 5.78 1.40
CA SER A 307 9.00 6.13 2.81
C SER A 307 8.39 7.49 3.13
N GLY A 308 8.56 8.50 2.27
CA GLY A 308 7.92 9.81 2.46
C GLY A 308 6.40 9.71 2.49
N ILE A 309 5.82 8.89 1.62
CA ILE A 309 4.37 8.59 1.64
C ILE A 309 4.01 7.87 2.93
N TYR A 310 4.67 6.76 3.25
CA TYR A 310 4.40 5.93 4.43
C TYR A 310 4.42 6.75 5.73
N GLU A 311 5.49 7.54 5.95
CA GLU A 311 5.66 8.35 7.14
C GLU A 311 4.57 9.41 7.33
N ALA A 312 3.94 9.88 6.25
CA ALA A 312 2.83 10.82 6.35
C ALA A 312 1.55 10.16 6.92
N TYR A 313 1.38 8.86 6.69
CA TYR A 313 0.24 8.08 7.18
C TYR A 313 0.46 7.52 8.59
N THR A 314 1.71 7.29 9.00
CA THR A 314 2.03 6.61 10.26
C THR A 314 2.44 7.53 11.42
N LYS A 315 2.21 8.84 11.28
CA LYS A 315 2.49 9.83 12.33
C LYS A 315 1.81 9.52 13.68
N ASP A 316 0.63 8.91 13.65
CA ASP A 316 -0.19 8.57 14.83
C ASP A 316 -0.10 7.07 15.19
N GLY A 317 0.81 6.33 14.55
CA GLY A 317 1.05 4.91 14.77
C GLY A 317 1.09 4.10 13.47
N GLU A 318 1.82 2.99 13.53
CA GLU A 318 2.03 2.05 12.42
C GLU A 318 0.96 0.95 12.39
N VAL A 319 -0.31 1.36 12.33
CA VAL A 319 -1.46 0.44 12.44
C VAL A 319 -2.53 0.80 11.40
N TYR A 320 -2.98 -0.19 10.62
CA TYR A 320 -4.16 -0.05 9.75
C TYR A 320 -5.46 -0.06 10.53
N SER A 321 -5.58 -0.95 11.51
CA SER A 321 -6.78 -1.09 12.34
C SER A 321 -6.47 -1.82 13.64
N GLU A 322 -7.28 -1.55 14.66
CA GLU A 322 -7.22 -2.20 15.96
C GLU A 322 -8.58 -2.76 16.35
N LEU A 323 -8.63 -4.05 16.66
CA LEU A 323 -9.82 -4.72 17.18
C LEU A 323 -9.62 -4.99 18.67
N VAL A 324 -10.68 -4.87 19.46
CA VAL A 324 -10.61 -5.09 20.91
C VAL A 324 -11.60 -6.17 21.30
N VAL A 325 -11.11 -7.29 21.83
CA VAL A 325 -11.93 -8.39 22.32
C VAL A 325 -11.80 -8.51 23.84
N ASN A 326 -12.90 -8.31 24.56
CA ASN A 326 -12.93 -8.48 26.01
C ASN A 326 -13.17 -9.95 26.36
N ILE A 327 -12.30 -10.49 27.19
CA ILE A 327 -12.34 -11.87 27.65
C ILE A 327 -12.62 -11.83 29.13
N ASN A 328 -13.71 -12.46 29.56
CA ASN A 328 -14.10 -12.59 30.95
C ASN A 328 -14.29 -14.08 31.31
N LYS A 329 -13.84 -14.45 32.51
CA LYS A 329 -13.96 -15.81 33.04
C LYS A 329 -15.31 -16.04 33.71
#